data_AF-A0A438CX29-F1
#
_entry.id   AF-A0A438CX29-F1
#
_cell.length_a   1.000
_cell.length_b   1.000
_cell.length_c   1.000
_cell.angle_alpha   90.00
_cell.angle_beta   90.00
_cell.angle_gamma   90.00
#
_symmetry.space_group_name_H-M   'P 1'
#
loop_
_entity.id
_entity.type
_entity.pdbx_description
1 polymer ?
#
loop_
_entity_poly.entity_id
_entity_poly.type
_entity_poly.pdbx_seq_one_letter_code
_entity_poly.pdbx_strand_id
1 'polypeptide(L)'
;MPGADYKLANLLGLEPSVRRVMLYHQGCYAGGTVLRTAKDLAENNAGARVLVVCSEITVVTFRGPSEDALDSLVGQALFGDGSAAVIVGSDPDISIERPLFQLVSAAQTFIPNSAGAIAGNLREVGLTFQLWPNVPSLISENIEKCLTKAFDPIGISDWNSLFWIAHPGGPAILDAVEAKLSLDKQKLKATRHILSEYGNMSSACVLFILDEMRKKSLKEGKTTTGEGLDWGVLFGFGPGLTIETVVLHSVQMDSN
;
A
#
# COMPACT_ATOMS: atom_id res chain seq x y z
N MET A 1 -16.94 12.27 -18.66
CA MET A 1 -17.87 12.09 -17.52
C MET A 1 -17.13 12.36 -16.22
N PRO A 2 -17.78 12.88 -15.15
CA PRO A 2 -17.15 13.03 -13.84
C PRO A 2 -16.74 11.66 -13.26
N GLY A 3 -15.63 11.62 -12.53
CA GLY A 3 -15.07 10.41 -11.93
C GLY A 3 -15.64 10.09 -10.54
N ALA A 4 -15.08 9.06 -9.90
CA ALA A 4 -15.42 8.66 -8.55
C ALA A 4 -15.08 9.76 -7.52
N ASP A 5 -14.04 10.54 -7.76
CA ASP A 5 -13.65 11.71 -6.96
C ASP A 5 -14.80 12.73 -6.85
N TYR A 6 -15.46 13.04 -7.96
CA TYR A 6 -16.60 13.96 -7.99
C TYR A 6 -17.81 13.35 -7.27
N LYS A 7 -18.13 12.08 -7.55
CA LYS A 7 -19.26 11.40 -6.91
C LYS A 7 -19.08 11.34 -5.39
N LEU A 8 -17.89 10.97 -4.92
CA LEU A 8 -17.56 10.90 -3.51
C LEU A 8 -17.64 12.28 -2.84
N ALA A 9 -17.11 13.33 -3.47
CA ALA A 9 -17.19 14.68 -2.94
C ALA A 9 -18.64 15.14 -2.74
N ASN A 10 -19.53 14.81 -3.69
CA ASN A 10 -20.97 15.10 -3.55
C ASN A 10 -21.63 14.26 -2.44
N LEU A 11 -21.32 12.95 -2.37
CA LEU A 11 -21.89 12.06 -1.35
C LEU A 11 -21.52 12.49 0.08
N LEU A 12 -20.30 12.97 0.28
CA LEU A 12 -19.81 13.45 1.57
C LEU A 12 -20.17 14.92 1.86
N GLY A 13 -20.78 15.63 0.90
CA GLY A 13 -21.06 17.06 1.03
C GLY A 13 -19.80 17.90 1.23
N LEU A 14 -18.69 17.51 0.58
CA LEU A 14 -17.45 18.28 0.66
C LEU A 14 -17.62 19.64 -0.03
N GLU A 15 -16.86 20.62 0.44
CA GLU A 15 -16.81 21.95 -0.18
C GLU A 15 -16.53 21.84 -1.69
N PRO A 16 -17.30 22.52 -2.56
CA PRO A 16 -17.11 22.46 -4.01
C PRO A 16 -15.71 22.89 -4.49
N SER A 17 -15.00 23.68 -3.67
CA SER A 17 -13.63 24.12 -3.90
C SER A 17 -12.57 23.06 -3.58
N VAL A 18 -12.96 21.88 -3.09
CA VAL A 18 -12.03 20.78 -2.80
C VAL A 18 -11.20 20.44 -4.04
N ARG A 19 -9.88 20.43 -3.86
CA ARG A 19 -8.91 20.07 -4.91
C ARG A 19 -8.84 18.56 -5.02
N ARG A 20 -9.24 18.00 -6.16
CA ARG A 20 -9.37 16.55 -6.37
C ARG A 20 -8.29 16.01 -7.30
N VAL A 21 -7.80 14.81 -7.01
CA VAL A 21 -6.93 14.03 -7.88
C VAL A 21 -7.57 12.65 -8.03
N MET A 22 -7.97 12.30 -9.25
CA MET A 22 -8.57 10.99 -9.55
C MET A 22 -7.53 10.07 -10.18
N LEU A 23 -7.21 8.98 -9.50
CA LEU A 23 -6.26 7.96 -9.98
C LEU A 23 -7.03 6.71 -10.41
N TYR A 24 -7.16 6.50 -11.73
CA TYR A 24 -7.73 5.28 -12.30
C TYR A 24 -6.63 4.38 -12.87
N HIS A 25 -6.87 3.07 -12.86
CA HIS A 25 -6.05 2.05 -13.54
C HIS A 25 -4.56 2.04 -13.16
N GLN A 26 -4.23 2.41 -11.92
CA GLN A 26 -2.85 2.35 -11.41
C GLN A 26 -2.47 0.91 -11.00
N GLY A 27 -3.42 0.17 -10.40
CA GLY A 27 -3.22 -1.18 -9.91
C GLY A 27 -2.67 -1.24 -8.49
N CYS A 28 -2.17 -2.41 -8.08
CA CYS A 28 -1.90 -2.72 -6.68
C CYS A 28 -0.83 -1.87 -5.99
N TYR A 29 0.07 -1.21 -6.73
CA TYR A 29 1.06 -0.30 -6.13
C TYR A 29 0.45 1.04 -5.70
N ALA A 30 -0.78 1.36 -6.11
CA ALA A 30 -1.36 2.68 -5.94
C ALA A 30 -1.56 3.07 -4.46
N GLY A 31 -1.59 2.11 -3.54
CA GLY A 31 -1.56 2.40 -2.10
C GLY A 31 -0.34 3.20 -1.67
N GLY A 32 0.83 2.95 -2.26
CA GLY A 32 2.02 3.79 -2.06
C GLY A 32 1.92 5.11 -2.82
N THR A 33 1.41 5.09 -4.06
CA THR A 33 1.23 6.29 -4.90
C THR A 33 0.33 7.33 -4.25
N VAL A 34 -0.77 6.93 -3.63
CA VAL A 34 -1.69 7.87 -2.96
C VAL A 34 -1.04 8.51 -1.74
N LEU A 35 -0.20 7.78 -1.00
CA LEU A 35 0.55 8.35 0.13
C LEU A 35 1.62 9.33 -0.35
N ARG A 36 2.35 8.98 -1.42
CA ARG A 36 3.31 9.89 -2.07
C ARG A 36 2.64 11.18 -2.55
N THR A 37 1.49 11.06 -3.18
CA THR A 37 0.69 12.21 -3.65
C THR A 37 0.18 13.05 -2.48
N ALA A 38 -0.35 12.42 -1.44
CA ALA A 38 -0.89 13.10 -0.27
C ALA A 38 0.19 13.82 0.54
N LYS A 39 1.41 13.25 0.62
CA LYS A 39 2.58 13.88 1.25
C LYS A 39 2.87 15.25 0.62
N ASP A 40 3.08 15.29 -0.69
CA ASP A 40 3.40 16.54 -1.40
C ASP A 40 2.26 17.56 -1.29
N LEU A 41 0.99 17.11 -1.40
CA LEU A 41 -0.17 17.98 -1.27
C LEU A 41 -0.30 18.58 0.13
N ALA A 42 -0.06 17.79 1.19
CA ALA A 42 -0.15 18.24 2.58
C ALA A 42 1.02 19.17 2.94
N GLU A 43 2.25 18.81 2.59
CA GLU A 43 3.46 19.56 2.97
C GLU A 43 3.59 20.88 2.21
N ASN A 44 3.13 20.94 0.96
CA ASN A 44 3.25 22.13 0.13
C ASN A 44 2.08 23.12 0.30
N ASN A 45 1.11 22.84 1.18
CA ASN A 45 -0.06 23.69 1.39
C ASN A 45 -0.38 23.83 2.88
N ALA A 46 -0.06 24.99 3.47
CA ALA A 46 -0.32 25.27 4.88
C ALA A 46 -1.81 25.05 5.24
N GLY A 47 -2.04 24.30 6.34
CA GLY A 47 -3.39 23.96 6.82
C GLY A 47 -4.14 22.93 5.97
N ALA A 48 -3.53 22.35 4.94
CA ALA A 48 -4.20 21.34 4.13
C ALA A 48 -4.46 20.05 4.93
N ARG A 49 -5.64 19.47 4.72
CA ARG A 49 -6.02 18.12 5.13
C ARG A 49 -6.51 17.38 3.90
N VAL A 50 -5.80 16.31 3.55
CA VAL A 50 -6.02 15.53 2.33
C VAL A 50 -6.78 14.26 2.70
N LEU A 51 -8.03 14.16 2.24
CA LEU A 51 -8.78 12.90 2.29
C LEU A 51 -8.32 12.02 1.12
N VAL A 52 -7.70 10.89 1.45
CA VAL A 52 -7.29 9.86 0.51
C VAL A 52 -8.27 8.69 0.62
N VAL A 53 -8.76 8.19 -0.50
CA VAL A 53 -9.65 7.03 -0.55
C VAL A 53 -9.22 6.06 -1.63
N CYS A 54 -8.96 4.81 -1.24
CA CYS A 54 -8.79 3.67 -2.14
C CYS A 54 -10.04 2.79 -2.04
N SER A 55 -10.70 2.50 -3.16
CA SER A 55 -11.92 1.68 -3.18
C SER A 55 -11.86 0.72 -4.38
N GLU A 56 -11.88 -0.57 -4.08
CA GLU A 56 -11.56 -1.64 -5.02
C GLU A 56 -12.70 -2.66 -4.99
N ILE A 57 -13.22 -2.99 -6.18
CA ILE A 57 -14.36 -3.90 -6.37
C ILE A 57 -14.03 -4.89 -7.49
N THR A 58 -14.10 -6.18 -7.20
CA THR A 58 -13.73 -7.28 -8.10
C THR A 58 -14.70 -7.51 -9.25
N VAL A 59 -15.88 -6.87 -9.25
CA VAL A 59 -16.83 -6.95 -10.37
C VAL A 59 -16.18 -6.62 -11.73
N VAL A 60 -15.16 -5.74 -11.75
CA VAL A 60 -14.46 -5.38 -12.98
C VAL A 60 -13.48 -6.47 -13.47
N THR A 61 -13.00 -7.34 -12.57
CA THR A 61 -12.01 -8.39 -12.84
C THR A 61 -12.58 -9.82 -12.82
N PHE A 62 -13.80 -9.99 -12.32
CA PHE A 62 -14.46 -11.29 -12.17
C PHE A 62 -14.77 -11.93 -13.53
N ARG A 63 -14.46 -13.21 -13.69
CA ARG A 63 -14.78 -14.00 -14.88
C ARG A 63 -14.77 -15.51 -14.61
N GLY A 64 -15.41 -16.26 -15.50
CA GLY A 64 -15.37 -17.72 -15.48
C GLY A 64 -13.96 -18.29 -15.73
N PRO A 65 -13.71 -19.55 -15.32
CA PRO A 65 -12.42 -20.22 -15.49
C PRO A 65 -12.14 -20.57 -16.96
N SER A 66 -10.86 -20.66 -17.31
CA SER A 66 -10.37 -21.21 -18.58
C SER A 66 -9.08 -21.99 -18.36
N GLU A 67 -8.93 -23.14 -19.00
CA GLU A 67 -7.71 -23.96 -18.93
C GLU A 67 -6.50 -23.23 -19.54
N ASP A 68 -6.72 -22.31 -20.49
CA ASP A 68 -5.68 -21.53 -21.15
C ASP A 68 -5.18 -20.33 -20.33
N ALA A 69 -5.87 -19.96 -19.24
CA ALA A 69 -5.63 -18.74 -18.46
C ALA A 69 -5.52 -19.02 -16.96
N LEU A 70 -4.54 -19.86 -16.58
CA LEU A 70 -4.29 -20.23 -15.19
C LEU A 70 -3.89 -19.04 -14.32
N ASP A 71 -3.21 -18.03 -14.88
CA ASP A 71 -2.93 -16.76 -14.21
C ASP A 71 -4.23 -16.03 -13.83
N SER A 72 -5.24 -16.06 -14.70
CA SER A 72 -6.57 -15.52 -14.36
C SER A 72 -7.22 -16.28 -13.20
N LEU A 73 -6.98 -17.59 -13.05
CA LEU A 73 -7.50 -18.34 -11.89
C LEU A 73 -6.82 -17.91 -10.59
N VAL A 74 -5.51 -17.62 -10.63
CA VAL A 74 -4.77 -17.12 -9.46
C VAL A 74 -5.42 -15.84 -8.94
N GLY A 75 -5.73 -14.87 -9.80
CA GLY A 75 -6.39 -13.65 -9.34
C GLY A 75 -7.85 -13.84 -8.92
N GLN A 76 -8.60 -14.79 -9.52
CA GLN A 76 -9.94 -15.13 -9.00
C GLN A 76 -9.90 -15.69 -7.57
N ALA A 77 -8.81 -16.35 -7.18
CA ALA A 77 -8.62 -16.87 -5.83
C ALA A 77 -8.06 -15.84 -4.83
N LEU A 78 -7.40 -14.79 -5.32
CA LEU A 78 -6.72 -13.80 -4.47
C LEU A 78 -7.52 -12.52 -4.27
N PHE A 79 -8.18 -12.00 -5.31
CA PHE A 79 -8.74 -10.66 -5.25
C PHE A 79 -10.00 -10.60 -4.37
N GLY A 80 -10.04 -9.56 -3.52
CA GLY A 80 -11.15 -9.25 -2.64
C GLY A 80 -11.60 -7.79 -2.79
N ASP A 81 -12.84 -7.52 -2.38
CA ASP A 81 -13.41 -6.17 -2.36
C ASP A 81 -13.00 -5.44 -1.08
N GLY A 82 -12.71 -4.15 -1.17
CA GLY A 82 -12.32 -3.37 0.00
C GLY A 82 -12.20 -1.88 -0.25
N SER A 83 -12.40 -1.08 0.79
CA SER A 83 -12.19 0.36 0.73
C SER A 83 -11.52 0.85 2.01
N ALA A 84 -10.50 1.69 1.85
CA ALA A 84 -9.81 2.35 2.94
C ALA A 84 -9.74 3.85 2.70
N ALA A 85 -9.81 4.62 3.79
CA ALA A 85 -9.65 6.06 3.76
C ALA A 85 -8.65 6.51 4.82
N VAL A 86 -7.82 7.49 4.49
CA VAL A 86 -6.89 8.14 5.43
C VAL A 86 -7.00 9.66 5.29
N ILE A 87 -6.76 10.37 6.40
CA ILE A 87 -6.60 11.82 6.41
C ILE A 87 -5.12 12.11 6.63
N VAL A 88 -4.52 12.84 5.69
CA VAL A 88 -3.10 13.22 5.73
C VAL A 88 -3.02 14.74 5.88
N GLY A 89 -2.14 15.20 6.76
CA GLY A 89 -1.90 16.62 6.98
C GLY A 89 -0.51 16.85 7.55
N SER A 90 -0.02 18.07 7.37
CA SER A 90 1.16 18.59 8.05
C SER A 90 0.75 19.53 9.17
N ASP A 91 1.64 19.72 10.15
CA ASP A 91 1.44 20.56 11.34
C ASP A 91 0.12 20.25 12.06
N PRO A 92 0.04 19.09 12.74
CA PRO A 92 -1.18 18.67 13.40
C PRO A 92 -1.53 19.60 14.56
N ASP A 93 -2.81 19.96 14.69
CA ASP A 93 -3.33 20.61 15.89
C ASP A 93 -3.53 19.54 16.97
N ILE A 94 -2.51 19.38 17.82
CA ILE A 94 -2.48 18.36 18.87
C ILE A 94 -3.57 18.51 19.95
N SER A 95 -4.34 19.61 19.94
CA SER A 95 -5.49 19.76 20.84
C SER A 95 -6.67 18.84 20.43
N ILE A 96 -6.75 18.48 19.15
CA ILE A 96 -7.85 17.66 18.60
C ILE A 96 -7.36 16.51 17.71
N GLU A 97 -6.22 16.67 17.03
CA GLU A 97 -5.67 15.70 16.10
C GLU A 97 -4.67 14.78 16.80
N ARG A 98 -4.69 13.49 16.42
CA ARG A 98 -3.81 12.46 16.98
C ARG A 98 -3.05 11.79 15.83
N PRO A 99 -1.80 12.21 15.56
CA PRO A 99 -0.98 11.59 14.53
C PRO A 99 -0.79 10.09 14.77
N LEU A 100 -0.79 9.30 13.69
CA LEU A 100 -0.62 7.85 13.76
C LEU A 100 0.72 7.40 13.17
N PHE A 101 1.11 8.00 12.05
CA PHE A 101 2.36 7.76 11.36
C PHE A 101 2.78 9.06 10.65
N GLN A 102 4.08 9.22 10.38
CA GLN A 102 4.61 10.29 9.55
C GLN A 102 5.11 9.73 8.22
N LEU A 103 4.84 10.43 7.12
CA LEU A 103 5.35 10.10 5.78
C LEU A 103 6.69 10.80 5.57
N VAL A 104 7.81 10.09 5.75
CA VAL A 104 9.14 10.73 5.76
C VAL A 104 9.67 10.92 4.33
N SER A 105 9.67 9.85 3.53
CA SER A 105 10.04 9.90 2.13
C SER A 105 9.18 8.95 1.31
N ALA A 106 9.05 9.21 0.02
CA ALA A 106 8.32 8.35 -0.90
C ALA A 106 9.07 8.28 -2.24
N ALA A 107 9.31 7.07 -2.72
CA ALA A 107 10.05 6.80 -3.94
C ALA A 107 9.28 5.79 -4.80
N GLN A 108 9.45 5.91 -6.11
CA GLN A 108 8.92 4.97 -7.09
C GLN A 108 10.04 4.49 -8.00
N THR A 109 9.98 3.22 -8.40
CA THR A 109 10.81 2.67 -9.47
C THR A 109 10.02 1.63 -10.26
N PHE A 110 10.39 1.40 -11.51
CA PHE A 110 9.98 0.21 -12.25
C PHE A 110 11.17 -0.72 -12.43
N ILE A 111 10.92 -2.03 -12.50
CA ILE A 111 11.96 -3.03 -12.76
C ILE A 111 12.18 -3.13 -14.28
N PRO A 112 13.41 -2.95 -14.79
CA PRO A 112 13.68 -3.11 -16.21
C PRO A 112 13.28 -4.49 -16.74
N ASN A 113 12.81 -4.57 -18.00
CA ASN A 113 12.43 -5.81 -18.67
C ASN A 113 11.33 -6.63 -17.96
N SER A 114 10.50 -5.98 -17.14
CA SER A 114 9.37 -6.62 -16.44
C SER A 114 8.00 -6.19 -16.96
N ALA A 115 7.96 -5.44 -18.08
CA ALA A 115 6.73 -5.06 -18.75
C ALA A 115 5.95 -6.30 -19.18
N GLY A 116 4.73 -6.46 -18.66
CA GLY A 116 3.91 -7.65 -18.85
C GLY A 116 3.93 -8.63 -17.68
N ALA A 117 4.88 -8.51 -16.74
CA ALA A 117 4.95 -9.40 -15.57
C ALA A 117 3.72 -9.31 -14.68
N ILE A 118 3.21 -8.10 -14.50
CA ILE A 118 1.86 -7.83 -14.04
C ILE A 118 1.27 -6.85 -15.06
N ALA A 119 0.16 -7.22 -15.70
CA ALA A 119 -0.51 -6.37 -16.67
C ALA A 119 -2.03 -6.48 -16.56
N GLY A 120 -2.71 -5.39 -16.89
CA GLY A 120 -4.16 -5.33 -16.98
C GLY A 120 -4.58 -4.68 -18.29
N ASN A 121 -5.54 -5.27 -19.00
CA ASN A 121 -6.10 -4.73 -20.23
C ASN A 121 -7.61 -4.59 -20.08
N LEU A 122 -8.10 -3.35 -20.16
CA LEU A 122 -9.54 -3.09 -20.22
C LEU A 122 -10.06 -3.39 -21.63
N ARG A 123 -11.04 -4.29 -21.72
CA ARG A 123 -11.66 -4.76 -22.96
C ARG A 123 -13.18 -4.73 -22.82
N GLU A 124 -13.88 -5.03 -23.90
CA GLU A 124 -15.34 -5.21 -23.87
C GLU A 124 -15.78 -6.31 -22.88
N VAL A 125 -14.90 -7.29 -22.64
CA VAL A 125 -15.08 -8.37 -21.66
C VAL A 125 -14.68 -7.99 -20.22
N GLY A 126 -14.51 -6.69 -19.94
CA GLY A 126 -14.04 -6.18 -18.65
C GLY A 126 -12.51 -6.09 -18.54
N LEU A 127 -11.99 -6.01 -17.31
CA LEU A 127 -10.56 -5.87 -17.04
C LEU A 127 -9.88 -7.23 -16.95
N THR A 128 -9.25 -7.67 -18.04
CA THR A 128 -8.41 -8.87 -18.07
C THR A 128 -7.06 -8.60 -17.42
N PHE A 129 -6.52 -9.55 -16.68
CA PHE A 129 -5.20 -9.43 -16.05
C PHE A 129 -4.31 -10.61 -16.42
N GLN A 130 -3.00 -10.36 -16.40
CA GLN A 130 -1.96 -11.32 -16.74
C GLN A 130 -0.87 -11.28 -15.67
N LEU A 131 -0.35 -12.44 -15.31
CA LEU A 131 0.67 -12.59 -14.28
C LEU A 131 1.75 -13.57 -14.72
N TRP A 132 3.00 -13.13 -14.73
CA TRP A 132 4.13 -14.04 -14.92
C TRP A 132 4.42 -14.84 -13.64
N PRO A 133 4.77 -16.13 -13.74
CA PRO A 133 5.12 -16.95 -12.58
C PRO A 133 6.31 -16.43 -11.76
N ASN A 134 7.21 -15.65 -12.37
CA ASN A 134 8.44 -15.15 -11.75
C ASN A 134 8.30 -13.77 -11.07
N VAL A 135 7.08 -13.23 -10.94
CA VAL A 135 6.84 -11.97 -10.20
C VAL A 135 7.43 -11.96 -8.79
N PRO A 136 7.29 -13.02 -7.96
CA PRO A 136 7.92 -13.06 -6.64
C PRO A 136 9.45 -12.88 -6.71
N SER A 137 10.11 -13.54 -7.66
CA SER A 137 11.55 -13.44 -7.87
C SER A 137 11.95 -12.02 -8.28
N LEU A 138 11.25 -11.45 -9.28
CA LEU A 138 11.50 -10.08 -9.75
C LEU A 138 11.41 -9.04 -8.62
N ILE A 139 10.40 -9.15 -7.74
CA ILE A 139 10.27 -8.27 -6.57
C ILE A 139 11.44 -8.49 -5.61
N SER A 140 11.71 -9.74 -5.22
CA SER A 140 12.76 -10.06 -4.25
C SER A 140 14.16 -9.63 -4.71
N GLU A 141 14.48 -9.74 -6.00
CA GLU A 141 15.79 -9.33 -6.53
C GLU A 141 16.03 -7.81 -6.46
N ASN A 142 14.96 -7.01 -6.40
CA ASN A 142 15.04 -5.55 -6.46
C ASN A 142 14.70 -4.84 -5.14
N ILE A 143 14.10 -5.54 -4.17
CA ILE A 143 13.60 -4.91 -2.94
C ILE A 143 14.71 -4.35 -2.05
N GLU A 144 15.84 -5.05 -1.95
CA GLU A 144 16.98 -4.61 -1.13
C GLU A 144 17.56 -3.29 -1.63
N LYS A 145 17.70 -3.13 -2.95
CA LYS A 145 18.12 -1.86 -3.56
C LYS A 145 17.15 -0.72 -3.25
N CYS A 146 15.85 -1.00 -3.18
CA CYS A 146 14.84 0.00 -2.79
C CYS A 146 15.01 0.41 -1.33
N LEU A 147 15.25 -0.55 -0.43
CA LEU A 147 15.53 -0.29 0.98
C LEU A 147 16.80 0.54 1.17
N THR A 148 17.93 0.09 0.62
CA THR A 148 19.20 0.81 0.68
C THR A 148 19.03 2.25 0.21
N LYS A 149 18.42 2.47 -0.97
CA LYS A 149 18.18 3.83 -1.48
C LYS A 149 17.30 4.68 -0.54
N ALA A 150 16.32 4.08 0.13
CA ALA A 150 15.38 4.79 1.00
C ALA A 150 15.97 5.08 2.40
N PHE A 151 16.79 4.18 2.93
CA PHE A 151 17.27 4.20 4.32
C PHE A 151 18.75 4.59 4.48
N ASP A 152 19.56 4.55 3.43
CA ASP A 152 20.94 5.08 3.45
C ASP A 152 21.01 6.53 3.97
N PRO A 153 20.11 7.47 3.57
CA PRO A 153 20.13 8.84 4.09
C PRO A 153 19.86 8.96 5.60
N ILE A 154 19.28 7.91 6.20
CA ILE A 154 18.88 7.86 7.62
C ILE A 154 19.79 6.90 8.40
N GLY A 155 20.74 6.23 7.73
CA GLY A 155 21.75 5.38 8.36
C GLY A 155 21.22 4.05 8.89
N ILE A 156 20.10 3.54 8.36
CA ILE A 156 19.53 2.24 8.75
C ILE A 156 19.88 1.18 7.71
N SER A 157 20.52 0.10 8.15
CA SER A 157 20.84 -1.05 7.30
C SER A 157 20.32 -2.39 7.85
N ASP A 158 19.76 -2.40 9.07
CA ASP A 158 19.11 -3.57 9.65
C ASP A 158 17.61 -3.55 9.35
N TRP A 159 17.20 -4.37 8.38
CA TRP A 159 15.81 -4.46 7.95
C TRP A 159 14.86 -5.06 9.00
N ASN A 160 15.39 -5.78 10.01
CA ASN A 160 14.61 -6.28 11.14
C ASN A 160 14.36 -5.21 12.21
N SER A 161 15.08 -4.08 12.18
CA SER A 161 14.80 -2.92 13.04
C SER A 161 13.60 -2.08 12.58
N LEU A 162 13.07 -2.33 11.38
CA LEU A 162 11.96 -1.57 10.77
C LEU A 162 10.60 -2.23 11.01
N PHE A 163 9.51 -1.53 11.25
CA PHE A 163 8.17 -2.12 11.08
C PHE A 163 7.80 -2.23 9.59
N TRP A 164 7.01 -3.23 9.21
CA TRP A 164 6.80 -3.60 7.80
C TRP A 164 5.33 -3.59 7.38
N ILE A 165 5.04 -2.85 6.31
CA ILE A 165 3.77 -2.90 5.56
C ILE A 165 4.09 -3.28 4.11
N ALA A 166 3.88 -4.54 3.72
CA ALA A 166 4.08 -4.95 2.33
C ALA A 166 2.72 -5.18 1.66
N HIS A 167 2.53 -4.72 0.43
CA HIS A 167 1.33 -5.08 -0.33
C HIS A 167 1.23 -6.62 -0.44
N PRO A 168 0.14 -7.24 0.05
CA PRO A 168 -0.02 -8.68 0.07
C PRO A 168 -0.53 -9.19 -1.28
N GLY A 169 0.25 -8.96 -2.34
CA GLY A 169 -0.14 -9.33 -3.71
C GLY A 169 -0.42 -10.81 -3.90
N GLY A 170 0.29 -11.63 -3.12
CA GLY A 170 0.08 -13.06 -2.96
C GLY A 170 1.08 -13.62 -1.95
N PRO A 171 0.82 -14.81 -1.35
CA PRO A 171 1.68 -15.38 -0.32
C PRO A 171 3.12 -15.61 -0.80
N ALA A 172 3.29 -16.03 -2.07
CA ALA A 172 4.60 -16.27 -2.66
C ALA A 172 5.48 -15.02 -2.73
N ILE A 173 4.90 -13.82 -2.92
CA ILE A 173 5.66 -12.56 -2.90
C ILE A 173 6.18 -12.29 -1.49
N LEU A 174 5.33 -12.47 -0.48
CA LEU A 174 5.69 -12.26 0.92
C LEU A 174 6.79 -13.23 1.36
N ASP A 175 6.67 -14.50 0.99
CA ASP A 175 7.66 -15.54 1.29
C ASP A 175 9.00 -15.24 0.61
N ALA A 176 8.99 -14.81 -0.65
CA ALA A 176 10.21 -14.45 -1.39
C ALA A 176 10.91 -13.23 -0.78
N VAL A 177 10.17 -12.19 -0.39
CA VAL A 177 10.71 -10.99 0.27
C VAL A 177 11.30 -11.34 1.64
N GLU A 178 10.54 -12.07 2.47
CA GLU A 178 10.95 -12.48 3.81
C GLU A 178 12.25 -13.31 3.76
N ALA A 179 12.31 -14.28 2.84
CA ALA A 179 13.50 -15.12 2.66
C ALA A 179 14.71 -14.33 2.14
N LYS A 180 14.50 -13.47 1.14
CA LYS A 180 15.59 -12.69 0.52
C LYS A 180 16.27 -11.76 1.50
N LEU A 181 15.49 -11.09 2.36
CA LEU A 181 15.99 -10.13 3.34
C LEU A 181 16.28 -10.74 4.71
N SER A 182 16.05 -12.06 4.87
CA SER A 182 16.17 -12.75 6.16
C SER A 182 15.39 -12.06 7.28
N LEU A 183 14.14 -11.69 6.98
CA LEU A 183 13.27 -11.05 7.96
C LEU A 183 12.81 -12.06 9.02
N ASP A 184 12.69 -11.59 10.26
CA ASP A 184 12.05 -12.35 11.32
C ASP A 184 10.61 -12.71 10.92
N LYS A 185 10.17 -13.91 11.31
CA LYS A 185 8.81 -14.41 10.98
C LYS A 185 7.68 -13.49 11.42
N GLN A 186 7.94 -12.61 12.38
CA GLN A 186 6.94 -11.66 12.89
C GLN A 186 6.82 -10.39 12.02
N LYS A 187 7.83 -10.01 11.21
CA LYS A 187 7.83 -8.73 10.48
C LYS A 187 6.63 -8.56 9.55
N LEU A 188 6.21 -9.66 8.89
CA LEU A 188 5.08 -9.63 7.96
C LEU A 188 3.76 -10.11 8.59
N LYS A 189 3.66 -10.23 9.92
CA LYS A 189 2.47 -10.76 10.59
C LYS A 189 1.21 -9.95 10.32
N ALA A 190 1.28 -8.62 10.43
CA ALA A 190 0.14 -7.74 10.13
C ALA A 190 -0.27 -7.84 8.65
N THR A 191 0.73 -7.87 7.75
CA THR A 191 0.52 -8.04 6.31
C THR A 191 -0.19 -9.37 5.98
N ARG A 192 0.29 -10.49 6.54
CA ARG A 192 -0.31 -11.82 6.34
C ARG A 192 -1.69 -11.92 6.96
N HIS A 193 -1.94 -11.24 8.09
CA HIS A 193 -3.28 -11.19 8.68
C HIS A 193 -4.28 -10.52 7.75
N ILE A 194 -3.95 -9.37 7.16
CA ILE A 194 -4.84 -8.71 6.20
C ILE A 194 -5.10 -9.56 4.97
N LEU A 195 -4.07 -10.23 4.44
CA LEU A 195 -4.25 -11.18 3.34
C LEU A 195 -5.20 -12.32 3.70
N SER A 196 -5.07 -12.88 4.91
CA SER A 196 -5.90 -13.99 5.39
C SER A 196 -7.37 -13.60 5.55
N GLU A 197 -7.64 -12.43 6.13
CA GLU A 197 -9.01 -12.00 6.46
C GLU A 197 -9.74 -11.36 5.26
N TYR A 198 -9.01 -10.68 4.38
CA TYR A 198 -9.61 -9.84 3.34
C TYR A 198 -9.15 -10.15 1.91
N GLY A 199 -8.17 -11.04 1.73
CA GLY A 199 -7.56 -11.28 0.43
C GLY A 199 -6.75 -10.08 -0.08
N ASN A 200 -6.53 -10.05 -1.39
CA ASN A 200 -5.86 -8.97 -2.10
C ASN A 200 -6.88 -7.92 -2.56
N MET A 201 -7.07 -6.89 -1.75
CA MET A 201 -7.87 -5.68 -2.04
C MET A 201 -7.07 -4.60 -2.81
N SER A 202 -6.11 -4.98 -3.65
CA SER A 202 -5.33 -4.06 -4.48
C SER A 202 -4.72 -2.90 -3.67
N SER A 203 -5.02 -1.64 -4.01
CA SER A 203 -4.44 -0.44 -3.42
C SER A 203 -4.86 -0.20 -1.98
N ALA A 204 -6.00 -0.75 -1.54
CA ALA A 204 -6.51 -0.58 -0.18
C ALA A 204 -5.71 -1.41 0.85
N CYS A 205 -5.07 -2.51 0.44
CA CYS A 205 -4.42 -3.44 1.36
C CYS A 205 -3.43 -2.78 2.33
N VAL A 206 -2.52 -1.94 1.82
CA VAL A 206 -1.48 -1.33 2.66
C VAL A 206 -2.06 -0.37 3.70
N LEU A 207 -3.23 0.22 3.41
CA LEU A 207 -3.96 1.08 4.36
C LEU A 207 -4.68 0.26 5.43
N PHE A 208 -5.23 -0.91 5.06
CA PHE A 208 -5.75 -1.88 6.03
C PHE A 208 -4.64 -2.39 6.96
N ILE A 209 -3.44 -2.64 6.42
CA ILE A 209 -2.30 -3.11 7.22
C ILE A 209 -1.83 -2.03 8.20
N LEU A 210 -1.78 -0.75 7.78
CA LEU A 210 -1.49 0.36 8.69
C LEU A 210 -2.51 0.43 9.85
N ASP A 211 -3.79 0.27 9.55
CA ASP A 211 -4.85 0.29 10.56
C ASP A 211 -4.76 -0.90 11.52
N GLU A 212 -4.51 -2.11 11.01
CA GLU A 212 -4.29 -3.30 11.81
C GLU A 212 -3.06 -3.17 12.72
N MET A 213 -1.95 -2.67 12.17
CA MET A 213 -0.70 -2.50 12.90
C MET A 213 -0.86 -1.55 14.09
N ARG A 214 -1.48 -0.37 13.90
CA ARG A 214 -1.70 0.56 15.02
C ARG A 214 -2.64 -0.02 16.07
N LYS A 215 -3.69 -0.76 15.65
CA LYS A 215 -4.69 -1.34 16.55
C LYS A 215 -4.07 -2.45 17.39
N LYS A 216 -3.28 -3.33 16.77
CA LYS A 216 -2.53 -4.37 17.49
C LYS A 216 -1.49 -3.78 18.43
N SER A 217 -0.74 -2.78 17.97
CA SER A 217 0.28 -2.13 18.80
C SER A 217 -0.35 -1.54 20.07
N LEU A 218 -1.51 -0.88 19.96
CA LEU A 218 -2.25 -0.37 21.10
C LEU A 218 -2.77 -1.50 22.01
N LYS A 219 -3.39 -2.53 21.44
CA LYS A 219 -3.94 -3.67 22.18
C LYS A 219 -2.87 -4.45 22.95
N GLU A 220 -1.66 -4.54 22.39
CA GLU A 220 -0.53 -5.24 22.98
C GLU A 220 0.34 -4.34 23.88
N GLY A 221 -0.03 -3.06 24.07
CA GLY A 221 0.71 -2.13 24.93
C GLY A 221 2.12 -1.83 24.41
N LYS A 222 2.30 -1.77 23.08
CA LYS A 222 3.57 -1.36 22.46
C LYS A 222 3.83 0.13 22.69
N THR A 223 5.10 0.51 22.70
CA THR A 223 5.53 1.90 22.90
C THR A 223 5.21 2.81 21.72
N THR A 224 5.07 2.27 20.51
CA THR A 224 4.78 3.06 19.29
C THR A 224 3.69 2.42 18.44
N THR A 225 3.06 3.21 17.56
CA THR A 225 2.11 2.74 16.53
C THR A 225 2.70 1.75 15.53
N GLY A 226 4.02 1.66 15.44
CA GLY A 226 4.77 0.76 14.56
C GLY A 226 5.35 -0.43 15.29
N GLU A 227 4.53 -1.17 16.05
CA GLU A 227 4.93 -2.39 16.77
C GLU A 227 6.03 -2.18 17.84
N GLY A 228 6.19 -0.94 18.34
CA GLY A 228 7.25 -0.57 19.28
C GLY A 228 8.57 -0.15 18.61
N LEU A 229 8.60 -0.03 17.28
CA LEU A 229 9.74 0.43 16.49
C LEU A 229 9.50 1.87 15.99
N ASP A 230 10.56 2.65 15.83
CA ASP A 230 10.46 4.05 15.40
C ASP A 230 10.30 4.17 13.87
N TRP A 231 11.08 3.40 13.12
CA TRP A 231 11.14 3.46 11.66
C TRP A 231 10.42 2.30 11.01
N GLY A 232 9.83 2.54 9.84
CA GLY A 232 9.19 1.49 9.07
C GLY A 232 9.13 1.77 7.59
N VAL A 233 8.75 0.74 6.86
CA VAL A 233 8.66 0.77 5.40
C VAL A 233 7.30 0.27 4.93
N LEU A 234 6.73 0.98 3.97
CA LEU A 234 5.56 0.57 3.22
C LEU A 234 5.92 0.32 1.75
N PHE A 235 5.57 -0.85 1.25
CA PHE A 235 5.76 -1.24 -0.14
C PHE A 235 4.44 -1.44 -0.89
N GLY A 236 4.33 -0.80 -2.06
CA GLY A 236 3.33 -1.12 -3.08
C GLY A 236 3.96 -1.86 -4.25
N PHE A 237 3.35 -2.95 -4.70
CA PHE A 237 3.80 -3.72 -5.88
C PHE A 237 2.66 -3.80 -6.89
N GLY A 238 2.91 -3.58 -8.18
CA GLY A 238 1.85 -3.71 -9.19
C GLY A 238 2.33 -3.58 -10.63
N PRO A 239 1.41 -3.37 -11.59
CA PRO A 239 1.72 -3.42 -13.02
C PRO A 239 2.94 -2.59 -13.42
N GLY A 240 3.80 -3.16 -14.26
CA GLY A 240 5.03 -2.49 -14.70
C GLY A 240 6.21 -3.43 -14.93
N LEU A 241 6.76 -4.13 -13.95
CA LEU A 241 6.50 -4.18 -12.51
C LEU A 241 6.98 -2.89 -11.80
N THR A 242 6.03 -2.18 -11.17
CA THR A 242 6.29 -0.93 -10.43
C THR A 242 6.35 -1.21 -8.94
N ILE A 243 7.31 -0.59 -8.25
CA ILE A 243 7.50 -0.63 -6.80
C ILE A 243 7.40 0.80 -6.26
N GLU A 244 6.47 1.00 -5.31
CA GLU A 244 6.43 2.18 -4.45
C GLU A 244 7.09 1.84 -3.12
N THR A 245 7.94 2.72 -2.61
CA THR A 245 8.62 2.62 -1.32
C THR A 245 8.34 3.88 -0.53
N VAL A 246 7.65 3.75 0.61
CA VAL A 246 7.35 4.86 1.50
C VAL A 246 8.03 4.61 2.84
N VAL A 247 8.88 5.54 3.28
CA VAL A 247 9.49 5.50 4.61
C VAL A 247 8.53 6.14 5.59
N LEU A 248 8.29 5.44 6.69
CA LEU A 248 7.37 5.84 7.74
C LEU A 248 8.12 6.02 9.05
N HIS A 249 7.66 6.99 9.84
CA HIS A 249 8.00 7.08 11.26
C HIS A 249 6.74 6.80 12.08
N SER A 250 6.87 6.00 13.13
CA SER A 250 5.78 5.74 14.07
C SER A 250 5.58 6.93 15.02
N VAL A 251 4.53 6.87 15.82
CA VAL A 251 4.24 7.85 16.86
C VAL A 251 4.25 7.12 18.20
N GLN A 252 4.83 7.75 19.23
CA GLN A 252 4.83 7.23 20.59
C GLN A 252 3.38 7.13 21.09
N MET A 253 3.05 6.00 21.71
CA MET A 253 1.79 5.85 22.42
C MET A 253 1.96 6.37 23.83
N ASP A 254 1.01 7.18 24.30
CA ASP A 254 0.97 7.55 25.70
C ASP A 254 0.82 6.28 26.54
N SER A 255 1.82 6.00 27.40
CA SER A 255 1.67 5.01 28.46
C SER A 255 0.59 5.50 29.40
N ASN A 256 -0.59 4.84 29.37
CA ASN A 256 -1.64 5.02 30.38
C ASN A 256 -1.07 4.89 31.80
#